data_AF-A0A936U858-F1
#
_entry.id   AF-A0A936U858-F1
#
_cell.length_a   1.000
_cell.length_b   1.000
_cell.length_c   1.000
_cell.angle_alpha   90.00
_cell.angle_beta   90.00
_cell.angle_gamma   90.00
#
_symmetry.space_group_name_H-M   'P 1'
#
loop_
_entity.id
_entity.type
_entity.pdbx_description
1 polymer ?
#
loop_
_entity_poly.entity_id
_entity_poly.type
_entity_poly.pdbx_seq_one_letter_code
_entity_poly.pdbx_strand_id
1 'polypeptide(L)'
;MKSASTTIRIPAGMHEELRGFAEQEHSTLTGILVEALELYRRERFVARVNAGYSLLREETAAWKGHLAEREAWDSTLEDGVPKKTKPPRRKKR
;
A
#
# COMPACT_ATOMS: atom_id res chain seq x y z
N MET A 1 24.17 1.30 -11.15
CA MET A 1 24.51 2.75 -11.26
C MET A 1 25.13 3.15 -9.93
N LYS A 2 26.29 3.80 -9.88
CA LYS A 2 26.85 4.30 -8.61
C LYS A 2 25.91 5.39 -8.09
N SER A 3 25.18 5.11 -7.03
CA SER A 3 24.32 6.11 -6.38
C SER A 3 25.23 7.15 -5.73
N ALA A 4 25.14 8.40 -6.20
CA ALA A 4 25.83 9.52 -5.57
C ALA A 4 25.27 9.69 -4.14
N SER A 5 26.15 9.77 -3.14
CA SER A 5 25.77 10.08 -1.77
C SER A 5 25.87 11.60 -1.52
N THR A 6 25.01 12.09 -0.64
CA THR A 6 25.04 13.48 -0.16
C THR A 6 24.91 13.48 1.36
N THR A 7 25.31 14.58 2.01
CA THR A 7 25.23 14.73 3.47
C THR A 7 24.21 15.80 3.80
N ILE A 8 23.23 15.45 4.64
CA ILE A 8 22.23 16.38 5.19
C ILE A 8 22.52 16.62 6.67
N ARG A 9 22.24 17.84 7.15
CA ARG A 9 22.28 18.14 8.58
C ARG A 9 20.94 17.77 9.20
N ILE A 10 20.97 16.99 10.27
CA ILE A 10 19.80 16.62 11.07
C ILE A 10 20.08 16.92 12.55
N PRO A 11 19.04 17.11 13.39
CA PRO A 11 19.23 17.24 14.84
C PRO A 11 19.94 16.02 15.43
N ALA A 12 20.77 16.23 16.45
CA ALA A 12 21.53 15.16 17.09
C ALA A 12 20.63 14.06 17.68
N GLY A 13 19.50 14.41 18.29
CA GLY A 13 18.53 13.43 18.81
C GLY A 13 17.96 12.53 17.71
N MET A 14 17.60 13.10 16.56
CA MET A 14 17.10 12.34 15.41
C MET A 14 18.16 11.38 14.85
N HIS A 15 19.43 11.79 14.85
CA HIS A 15 20.53 10.91 14.45
C HIS A 15 20.66 9.70 15.38
N GLU A 16 20.54 9.89 16.69
CA GLU A 16 20.57 8.79 17.66
C GLU A 16 19.36 7.85 17.52
N GLU A 17 18.18 8.38 17.24
CA GLU A 17 16.99 7.55 16.93
C GLU A 17 17.21 6.70 15.67
N LEU A 18 17.72 7.30 14.58
CA LEU A 18 18.04 6.58 13.35
C LEU A 18 19.11 5.50 13.58
N ARG A 19 20.08 5.76 14.44
CA ARG A 19 21.07 4.77 14.84
C ARG A 19 20.42 3.60 15.58
N GLY A 20 19.52 3.90 16.52
CA GLY A 20 18.77 2.87 17.24
C GLY A 20 17.98 1.94 16.31
N PHE A 21 17.27 2.51 15.32
CA PHE A 21 16.56 1.71 14.31
C PHE A 21 17.53 0.89 13.45
N ALA A 22 18.64 1.48 13.01
CA ALA A 22 19.63 0.78 12.21
C ALA A 22 20.23 -0.43 12.95
N GLU A 23 20.49 -0.30 14.25
CA GLU A 23 20.98 -1.40 15.10
C GLU A 23 19.92 -2.50 15.27
N GLN A 24 18.67 -2.13 15.53
CA GLN A 24 17.56 -3.06 15.73
C GLN A 24 17.22 -3.86 14.47
N GLU A 25 17.26 -3.22 13.30
CA GLU A 25 16.90 -3.81 12.02
C GLU A 25 18.10 -4.38 11.25
N HIS A 26 19.29 -4.34 11.86
CA HIS A 26 20.56 -4.74 11.22
C HIS A 26 20.78 -4.07 9.85
N SER A 27 20.43 -2.78 9.78
CA SER A 27 20.47 -1.96 8.58
C SER A 27 21.50 -0.83 8.71
N THR A 28 21.59 0.02 7.70
CA THR A 28 22.40 1.26 7.74
C THR A 28 21.49 2.46 8.01
N LEU A 29 22.02 3.56 8.54
CA LEU A 29 21.23 4.80 8.72
C LEU A 29 20.57 5.25 7.41
N THR A 30 21.29 5.13 6.29
CA THR A 30 20.73 5.43 4.96
C THR A 30 19.63 4.44 4.56
N GLY A 31 19.77 3.16 4.91
CA GLY A 31 18.74 2.14 4.68
C GLY A 31 17.43 2.48 5.40
N ILE A 32 17.52 2.80 6.70
CA ILE A 32 16.37 3.25 7.50
C ILE A 32 15.72 4.50 6.88
N LEU A 33 16.52 5.47 6.44
CA LEU A 33 16.00 6.68 5.79
C LEU A 33 15.29 6.39 4.46
N VAL A 34 15.81 5.48 3.65
CA VAL A 34 15.17 5.05 2.40
C VAL A 34 13.83 4.40 2.69
N GLU A 35 13.77 3.50 3.67
CA GLU A 35 12.54 2.81 4.05
C GLU A 35 11.50 3.78 4.62
N ALA A 36 11.91 4.69 5.51
CA ALA A 36 11.04 5.73 6.05
C ALA A 36 10.48 6.65 4.94
N LEU A 37 11.31 7.02 3.97
CA LEU A 37 10.87 7.84 2.84
C LEU A 37 9.88 7.10 1.94
N GLU A 38 10.09 5.80 1.71
CA GLU A 38 9.16 4.99 0.93
C GLU A 38 7.83 4.79 1.64
N LEU A 39 7.82 4.63 2.97
CA LEU A 39 6.58 4.63 3.74
C LEU A 39 5.83 5.95 3.58
N TYR A 40 6.52 7.08 3.79
CA TYR A 40 5.93 8.41 3.61
C TYR A 40 5.38 8.63 2.19
N ARG A 41 6.11 8.17 1.16
CA ARG A 41 5.67 8.22 -0.24
C ARG A 41 4.39 7.43 -0.45
N ARG A 42 4.31 6.20 0.09
CA ARG A 42 3.12 5.33 -0.02
C ARG A 42 1.90 5.95 0.65
N GLU A 43 2.07 6.46 1.87
CA GLU A 43 0.99 7.15 2.60
C GLU A 43 0.46 8.36 1.82
N ARG A 44 1.36 9.23 1.34
CA ARG A 44 1.03 10.38 0.51
C ARG A 44 0.34 10.00 -0.79
N PHE A 45 0.74 8.88 -1.39
CA PHE A 45 0.12 8.38 -2.60
C PHE A 45 -1.33 7.95 -2.32
N VAL A 46 -1.55 7.09 -1.33
CA VAL A 46 -2.90 6.60 -0.98
C VAL A 46 -3.81 7.76 -0.56
N ALA A 47 -3.30 8.72 0.23
CA ALA A 47 -4.06 9.90 0.63
C ALA A 47 -4.54 10.72 -0.59
N ARG A 48 -3.69 10.91 -1.60
CA ARG A 48 -4.08 11.61 -2.84
C ARG A 48 -5.09 10.84 -3.68
N VAL A 49 -4.93 9.51 -3.79
CA VAL A 49 -5.90 8.65 -4.48
C VAL A 49 -7.26 8.74 -3.80
N ASN A 50 -7.31 8.64 -2.47
CA ASN A 50 -8.55 8.74 -1.70
C ASN A 50 -9.20 10.12 -1.81
N ALA A 51 -8.40 11.20 -1.80
CA ALA A 51 -8.91 12.54 -2.05
C ALA A 51 -9.54 12.65 -3.45
N GLY A 52 -8.89 12.08 -4.48
CA GLY A 52 -9.45 12.00 -5.83
C GLY A 52 -10.79 11.26 -5.89
N TYR A 53 -10.91 10.12 -5.20
CA TYR A 53 -12.19 9.42 -5.08
C TYR A 53 -13.24 10.19 -4.30
N SER A 54 -12.84 10.99 -3.30
CA SER A 54 -13.77 11.82 -2.53
C SER A 54 -14.38 12.90 -3.43
N LEU A 55 -13.54 13.59 -4.21
CA LEU A 55 -14.00 14.56 -5.22
C LEU A 55 -14.88 13.90 -6.29
N LEU A 56 -14.52 12.71 -6.77
CA LEU A 56 -15.32 11.97 -7.75
C LEU A 56 -16.72 11.62 -7.22
N ARG A 57 -16.85 11.32 -5.92
CA ARG A 57 -18.14 10.98 -5.28
C ARG A 57 -19.09 12.16 -5.16
N GLU A 58 -18.55 13.39 -5.09
CA GLU A 58 -19.36 14.61 -5.10
C GLU A 58 -20.05 14.81 -6.46
N GLU A 59 -19.40 14.35 -7.54
CA GLU A 59 -19.93 14.40 -8.91
C GLU A 59 -20.82 13.18 -9.23
N THR A 60 -22.11 13.30 -8.91
CA THR A 60 -23.09 12.18 -8.96
C THR A 60 -23.09 11.40 -10.30
N ALA A 61 -23.03 12.09 -11.44
CA ALA A 61 -23.04 11.44 -12.74
C ALA A 61 -21.75 10.65 -13.01
N ALA A 62 -20.60 11.25 -12.68
CA ALA A 62 -19.29 10.60 -12.82
C ALA A 62 -19.14 9.42 -11.86
N TRP A 63 -19.64 9.56 -10.62
CA TRP A 63 -19.66 8.48 -9.64
C TRP A 63 -20.51 7.29 -10.09
N LYS A 64 -21.68 7.55 -10.67
CA LYS A 64 -22.54 6.49 -11.23
C LYS A 64 -21.84 5.74 -12.38
N GLY A 65 -21.14 6.47 -13.26
CA GLY A 65 -20.34 5.86 -14.33
C GLY A 65 -19.24 4.94 -13.78
N HIS A 66 -18.48 5.43 -12.80
CA HIS A 66 -17.44 4.65 -12.13
C HIS A 66 -17.98 3.38 -11.44
N LEU A 67 -19.15 3.45 -10.79
CA LEU A 67 -19.78 2.27 -10.20
C LEU A 67 -20.25 1.24 -11.24
N ALA A 68 -20.84 1.70 -12.35
CA ALA A 68 -21.27 0.83 -13.43
C ALA A 68 -20.08 0.11 -14.09
N GLU A 69 -18.96 0.82 -14.27
CA GLU A 69 -17.71 0.21 -14.71
C GLU A 69 -17.27 -0.88 -13.72
N ARG A 70 -17.19 -0.55 -12.43
CA ARG A 70 -16.77 -1.49 -11.38
C ARG A 70 -17.66 -2.74 -11.32
N GLU A 71 -18.97 -2.58 -11.48
CA GLU A 71 -19.92 -3.71 -11.53
C GLU A 71 -19.67 -4.62 -12.74
N ALA A 72 -19.31 -4.05 -13.90
CA ALA A 72 -18.94 -4.85 -15.07
C ALA A 72 -17.69 -5.72 -14.79
N TRP A 73 -16.70 -5.17 -14.07
CA TRP A 73 -15.49 -5.91 -13.66
C TRP A 73 -15.77 -7.01 -12.61
N ASP A 74 -16.82 -6.91 -11.80
CA ASP A 74 -17.15 -7.94 -10.81
C ASP A 74 -17.47 -9.30 -11.47
N SER A 75 -17.86 -9.31 -12.75
CA SER A 75 -18.05 -10.55 -13.54
C SER A 75 -16.78 -11.38 -13.70
N THR A 76 -15.60 -10.77 -13.63
CA THR A 76 -14.30 -11.47 -13.76
C THR A 76 -13.72 -11.90 -12.41
N LEU A 77 -14.45 -11.73 -11.31
CA LEU A 77 -13.94 -11.97 -9.95
C LEU A 77 -13.58 -13.44 -9.68
N GLU A 78 -14.30 -14.38 -10.30
CA GLU A 78 -14.06 -15.82 -10.12
C GLU A 78 -13.05 -16.42 -11.11
N ASP A 79 -12.55 -15.60 -12.06
CA ASP A 79 -11.65 -16.08 -13.10
C ASP A 79 -10.33 -16.58 -12.50
N GLY A 80 -9.96 -17.83 -12.84
CA GLY A 80 -8.74 -18.47 -12.35
C GLY A 80 -8.79 -18.96 -10.89
N VAL A 81 -9.90 -18.77 -10.17
CA VAL A 81 -10.05 -19.26 -8.79
C VAL A 81 -10.58 -20.71 -8.79
N PRO A 82 -9.88 -21.68 -8.16
CA PRO A 82 -10.38 -23.04 -8.03
C PRO A 82 -11.69 -23.08 -7.22
N LYS A 83 -12.72 -23.75 -7.74
CA LYS A 83 -13.99 -23.93 -7.01
C LYS A 83 -13.72 -24.62 -5.67
N LYS A 84 -14.14 -24.00 -4.57
CA LYS A 84 -14.11 -24.62 -3.24
C LYS A 84 -14.90 -25.93 -3.29
N THR A 85 -14.23 -27.06 -3.13
CA THR A 85 -14.86 -28.38 -3.04
C THR A 85 -15.69 -28.45 -1.77
N LYS A 86 -17.00 -28.71 -1.89
CA LYS A 86 -17.86 -28.94 -0.72
C LYS A 86 -17.39 -30.23 -0.03
N PRO A 87 -17.24 -30.26 1.31
CA PRO A 87 -16.88 -31.49 2.01
C PRO A 87 -17.95 -32.57 1.76
N PRO A 88 -17.55 -33.85 1.63
CA PRO A 88 -18.50 -34.91 1.33
C PRO A 88 -19.53 -35.03 2.46
N ARG A 89 -20.82 -35.08 2.07
CA ARG A 89 -21.92 -35.30 3.02
C ARG A 89 -21.72 -36.66 3.69
N ARG A 90 -21.38 -36.68 4.98
CA ARG A 90 -21.36 -37.90 5.81
C ARG A 90 -22.75 -38.53 5.75
N LYS A 91 -22.87 -39.72 5.15
CA LYS A 91 -24.05 -40.57 5.30
C LYS A 91 -24.13 -40.98 6.78
N LYS A 92 -25.18 -40.55 7.48
CA LYS A 92 -25.49 -41.08 8.81
C LYS A 92 -25.84 -42.56 8.65
N ARG A 93 -25.10 -43.42 9.36
CA ARG A 93 -25.42 -44.84 9.53
C ARG A 93 -26.55 -44.98 10.54
#